data_AF-A0A2R4LAA6-F1
#
_entry.id   AF-A0A2R4LAA6-F1
#
_cell.length_a   1.000
_cell.length_b   1.000
_cell.length_c   1.000
_cell.angle_alpha   90.00
_cell.angle_beta   90.00
_cell.angle_gamma   90.00
#
_symmetry.space_group_name_H-M   'P 1'
#
loop_
_entity.id
_entity.type
_entity.pdbx_description
1 polymer ?
#
loop_
_entity_poly.entity_id
_entity_poly.type
_entity_poly.pdbx_seq_one_letter_code
_entity_poly.pdbx_strand_id
1 'polypeptide(L)' 'IYDKDTPDRWSNVARAVGGNKTAEEVKRHYEILVQDVMS' A
#
# COMPACT_ATOMS: atom_id res chain seq x y z
N ILE A 1 2.15 2.10 -15.42
CA ILE A 1 0.90 1.67 -14.74
C ILE A 1 1.31 0.48 -13.89
N TYR A 2 1.53 0.69 -12.59
CA TYR A 2 1.98 -0.38 -11.69
C TYR A 2 0.77 -1.24 -11.34
N ASP A 3 0.69 -2.39 -12.01
CA ASP A 3 -0.43 -3.30 -11.87
C ASP A 3 -0.46 -3.92 -10.47
N LYS A 4 -1.65 -4.31 -10.02
CA LYS A 4 -1.91 -4.76 -8.64
C LYS A 4 -1.16 -6.06 -8.26
N ASP A 5 -0.65 -6.79 -9.25
CA ASP A 5 0.16 -8.01 -9.13
C ASP A 5 1.68 -7.80 -9.23
N THR A 6 2.15 -6.54 -9.24
CA THR A 6 3.59 -6.29 -9.14
C THR A 6 4.08 -6.76 -7.77
N PRO A 7 5.06 -7.69 -7.67
CA PRO A 7 5.58 -8.18 -6.39
C PRO A 7 5.99 -7.05 -5.44
N ASP A 8 6.40 -5.90 -6.01
CA ASP A 8 6.92 -4.74 -5.31
C ASP A 8 5.91 -3.59 -5.12
N ARG A 9 4.60 -3.81 -5.31
CA ARG A 9 3.59 -2.74 -5.21
C ARG A 9 3.74 -1.94 -3.90
N TRP A 10 3.81 -2.65 -2.77
CA TRP A 10 3.86 -2.03 -1.45
C TRP A 10 5.20 -1.34 -1.17
N SER A 11 6.30 -1.95 -1.60
CA SER A 11 7.64 -1.36 -1.53
C SER A 11 7.72 -0.05 -2.33
N ASN A 12 7.10 -0.01 -3.52
CA ASN A 12 7.05 1.21 -4.34
C ASN A 12 6.19 2.30 -3.71
N VAL A 13 5.04 1.96 -3.13
CA VAL A 13 4.18 2.92 -2.44
C VAL A 13 4.89 3.48 -1.20
N ALA A 14 5.52 2.62 -0.38
CA ALA A 14 6.29 3.04 0.79
C ALA A 14 7.39 4.04 0.42
N ARG A 15 8.14 3.76 -0.66
CA ARG A 15 9.16 4.66 -1.20
C ARG A 15 8.57 5.98 -1.71
N ALA A 16 7.42 5.94 -2.38
CA ALA A 16 6.79 7.11 -2.98
C ALA A 16 6.18 8.07 -1.94
N VAL A 17 5.62 7.54 -0.84
CA VAL A 17 5.04 8.37 0.22
C VAL A 17 6.10 8.98 1.15
N GLY A 18 7.37 8.63 0.97
CA GLY A 18 8.50 9.24 1.69
C GLY A 18 8.46 9.08 3.22
N GLY A 19 7.70 8.11 3.72
CA GLY A 19 7.48 7.90 5.16
C GLY A 19 8.31 6.75 5.74
N ASN A 20 8.47 6.75 7.07
CA ASN A 20 9.13 5.67 7.83
C ASN A 20 8.32 4.36 7.89
N LYS A 21 7.42 4.11 6.92
CA LYS A 21 6.52 2.95 6.92
C LYS A 21 7.07 1.84 6.06
N THR A 22 7.03 0.62 6.57
CA THR A 22 7.42 -0.57 5.78
C THR A 22 6.33 -0.93 4.76
N ALA A 23 6.67 -1.78 3.79
CA ALA A 23 5.72 -2.30 2.80
C ALA A 23 4.51 -2.99 3.48
N GLU A 24 4.75 -3.73 4.56
CA GLU A 24 3.73 -4.44 5.34
C GLU A 24 2.78 -3.47 6.04
N GLU A 25 3.32 -2.39 6.62
CA GLU A 25 2.50 -1.36 7.24
C GLU A 25 1.63 -0.67 6.19
N VAL A 26 2.18 -0.31 5.03
CA VAL A 26 1.42 0.30 3.94
C VAL A 26 0.28 -0.62 3.49
N LYS A 27 0.55 -1.93 3.33
CA LYS A 27 -0.49 -2.92 2.97
C LYS A 27 -1.63 -2.96 3.98
N ARG A 28 -1.33 -3.03 5.28
CA ARG A 28 -2.35 -3.07 6.34
C ARG A 28 -3.23 -1.82 6.34
N HIS A 29 -2.63 -0.64 6.22
CA HIS A 29 -3.39 0.61 6.20
C HIS A 29 -4.27 0.70 4.95
N TYR A 30 -3.80 0.21 3.81
CA TYR A 30 -4.60 0.12 2.60
C TYR A 30 -5.81 -0.81 2.77
N GLU A 31 -5.65 -1.98 3.37
CA GLU A 31 -6.75 -2.93 3.59
C GLU A 31 -7.86 -2.33 4.47
N ILE A 32 -7.48 -1.59 5.52
CA ILE A 32 -8.43 -0.85 6.36
C ILE A 32 -9.17 0.21 5.53
N LEU A 33 -8.44 1.03 4.76
CA LEU A 33 -9.05 2.07 3.94
C LEU A 33 -10.01 1.50 2.89
N VAL A 34 -9.67 0.36 2.28
CA VAL A 34 -10.56 -0.32 1.34
C VAL A 34 -11.84 -0.78 2.03
N GLN A 35 -11.73 -1.35 3.23
CA GLN A 35 -12.89 -1.76 4.01
C GLN A 35 -13.80 -0.57 4.33
N ASP A 36 -13.23 0.56 4.75
CA ASP A 36 -13.98 1.78 5.08
C ASP A 36 -14.69 2.40 3.87
N VAL A 37 -14.07 2.34 2.68
CA VAL A 37 -14.68 2.88 1.45
C VAL A 37 -15.77 1.96 0.89
N MET A 38 -15.69 0.66 1.19
CA MET A 38 -16.65 -0.34 0.71
C MET A 38 -17.85 -0.55 1.65
N SER A 39 -17.87 0.09 2.83
CA SER A 39 -19.00 0.11 3.77
C SER A 39 -19.96 1.27 3.52
#